data_AF-A0A068TZY1-F1
#
_entry.id   AF-A0A068TZY1-F1
#
_cell.length_a   1.000
_cell.length_b   1.000
_cell.length_c   1.000
_cell.angle_alpha   90.00
_cell.angle_beta   90.00
_cell.angle_gamma   90.00
#
_symmetry.space_group_name_H-M   'P 1'
#
loop_
_entity.id
_entity.type
_entity.pdbx_description
1 polymer ?
#
loop_
_entity_poly.entity_id
_entity_poly.type
_entity_poly.pdbx_seq_one_letter_code
_entity_poly.pdbx_strand_id
1 'polypeptide(L)'
;MEKADPAQKLYTRLRLWEFPDEYVIEPTDGSSGSSLSISRVDGSIKLIDDIPQCTSLRVPKIQTIFGVVGLLKLLAGRFFLSKT
;
A
#
# COMPACT_ATOMS: atom_id res chain seq x y z
N MET A 1 -4.73 -32.89 -0.74
CA MET A 1 -4.36 -31.58 -1.32
C MET A 1 -5.45 -30.61 -0.91
N GLU A 2 -5.21 -29.86 0.16
CA GLU A 2 -6.18 -28.93 0.75
C GLU A 2 -6.46 -27.80 -0.25
N LYS A 3 -7.72 -27.64 -0.66
CA LYS A 3 -8.13 -26.52 -1.51
C LYS A 3 -8.12 -25.27 -0.63
N ALA A 4 -7.18 -24.37 -0.88
CA ALA A 4 -7.18 -23.05 -0.26
C ALA A 4 -8.54 -22.38 -0.48
N ASP A 5 -9.16 -21.91 0.60
CA ASP A 5 -10.40 -21.14 0.59
C ASP A 5 -10.26 -19.92 -0.34
N PRO A 6 -11.22 -19.62 -1.23
CA PRO A 6 -11.19 -18.43 -2.08
C PRO A 6 -11.19 -17.12 -1.25
N ALA A 7 -11.51 -17.19 0.03
CA ALA A 7 -11.40 -16.11 1.01
C ALA A 7 -9.94 -15.74 1.38
N GLN A 8 -8.96 -16.59 1.06
CA GLN A 8 -7.53 -16.33 1.27
C GLN A 8 -6.82 -15.86 -0.01
N LYS A 9 -7.56 -15.31 -0.97
CA LYS A 9 -6.96 -14.70 -2.15
C LYS A 9 -6.23 -13.42 -1.71
N LEU A 10 -4.94 -13.55 -1.42
CA LEU A 10 -4.04 -12.41 -1.34
C LEU A 10 -4.30 -11.54 -2.57
N TYR A 11 -4.52 -10.24 -2.35
CA TYR A 11 -4.86 -9.30 -3.43
C TYR A 11 -3.96 -9.57 -4.64
N THR A 12 -4.58 -9.96 -5.75
CA THR A 12 -3.83 -10.45 -6.92
C THR A 12 -3.01 -9.34 -7.56
N ARG A 13 -3.38 -8.08 -7.30
CA ARG A 13 -2.63 -6.90 -7.71
C ARG A 13 -3.04 -5.69 -6.86
N LEU A 14 -2.06 -4.98 -6.34
CA LEU A 14 -2.19 -3.73 -5.60
C LEU A 14 -1.39 -2.65 -6.32
N ARG A 15 -1.81 -1.40 -6.17
CA ARG A 15 -1.13 -0.23 -6.68
C ARG A 15 -0.54 0.56 -5.52
N LEU A 16 0.78 0.64 -5.50
CA LEU A 16 1.54 1.47 -4.58
C LEU A 16 1.74 2.84 -5.19
N TRP A 17 1.30 3.85 -4.47
CA TRP A 17 1.50 5.26 -4.74
C TRP A 17 2.53 5.79 -3.75
N GLU A 18 3.67 6.23 -4.27
CA GLU A 18 4.75 6.80 -3.48
C GLU A 18 4.66 8.32 -3.50
N PHE A 19 4.15 8.89 -2.42
CA PHE A 19 4.19 10.32 -2.15
C PHE A 19 5.47 10.64 -1.36
N PRO A 20 5.94 11.89 -1.35
CA PRO A 20 7.08 12.30 -0.54
C PRO A 20 6.87 12.04 0.97
N ASP A 21 5.64 12.21 1.44
CA ASP A 21 5.28 12.17 2.86
C ASP A 21 4.62 10.84 3.28
N GLU A 22 4.11 10.04 2.33
CA GLU A 22 3.37 8.80 2.62
C GLU A 22 3.44 7.77 1.48
N TYR A 23 3.05 6.53 1.81
CA TYR A 23 2.79 5.46 0.84
C TYR A 23 1.31 5.13 0.85
N VAL A 24 0.64 5.12 -0.29
CA VAL A 24 -0.76 4.71 -0.40
C VAL A 24 -0.86 3.42 -1.20
N ILE A 25 -1.55 2.43 -0.65
CA ILE A 25 -1.77 1.12 -1.27
C ILE A 25 -3.24 0.99 -1.61
N GLU A 26 -3.52 0.89 -2.90
CA GLU A 26 -4.85 0.77 -3.47
C GLU A 26 -5.05 -0.65 -4.03
N PRO A 27 -6.12 -1.36 -3.67
CA PRO A 27 -6.45 -2.62 -4.32
C PRO A 27 -6.95 -2.41 -5.75
N THR A 28 -6.35 -3.12 -6.72
CA THR A 28 -6.75 -3.01 -8.15
C THR A 28 -7.60 -4.18 -8.66
N ASP A 29 -7.87 -5.18 -7.81
CA ASP A 29 -8.60 -6.41 -8.18
C ASP A 29 -10.13 -6.23 -8.21
N GLY A 30 -10.63 -4.99 -8.24
CA GLY A 30 -12.07 -4.68 -8.25
C GLY A 30 -12.80 -4.97 -6.93
N SER A 31 -12.08 -5.39 -5.89
CA SER A 31 -12.61 -5.48 -4.53
C SER A 31 -12.76 -4.08 -3.94
N SER A 32 -13.93 -3.75 -3.40
CA SER A 32 -14.24 -2.48 -2.70
C SER A 32 -13.55 -2.36 -1.34
N GLY A 33 -12.30 -2.81 -1.25
CA GLY A 33 -11.48 -2.66 -0.05
C GLY A 33 -10.98 -1.23 0.09
N SER A 34 -11.01 -0.70 1.30
CA SER A 34 -10.40 0.60 1.61
C SER A 34 -8.91 0.60 1.26
N SER A 35 -8.40 1.73 0.81
CA SER A 35 -6.98 1.94 0.55
C SER A 35 -6.22 2.10 1.87
N LEU A 36 -4.92 1.81 1.87
CA LEU A 36 -4.08 1.85 3.05
C LEU A 36 -3.00 2.92 2.90
N SER A 37 -3.01 3.94 3.76
CA SER A 37 -1.99 4.99 3.83
C SER A 37 -0.99 4.68 4.95
N ILE A 38 0.30 4.86 4.65
CA ILE A 38 1.41 4.69 5.59
C ILE A 38 2.23 5.98 5.60
N SER A 39 2.25 6.68 6.73
CA SER A 39 3.07 7.87 6.93
C SER A 39 4.56 7.53 6.93
N ARG A 40 5.37 8.23 6.13
CA ARG A 40 6.84 8.08 6.14
C ARG A 40 7.46 8.72 7.38
N VAL A 41 6.81 9.72 7.96
CA VAL A 41 7.28 10.47 9.13
C VAL A 41 7.20 9.59 10.39
N ASP A 42 5.99 9.11 10.66
CA ASP A 42 5.67 8.49 11.94
C ASP A 42 5.27 7.01 11.82
N GLY A 43 5.18 6.46 10.61
CA GLY A 43 4.85 5.06 10.37
C GLY A 43 3.41 4.67 10.66
N SER A 44 2.53 5.63 10.99
CA SER A 44 1.10 5.37 11.18
C SER A 44 0.50 4.76 9.94
N ILE A 45 -0.33 3.75 10.18
CA ILE A 45 -1.09 3.05 9.16
C ILE A 45 -2.54 3.50 9.31
N LYS A 46 -3.13 4.00 8.24
CA LYS A 46 -4.52 4.46 8.19
C LYS A 46 -5.25 3.79 7.04
N LEU A 47 -6.48 3.38 7.26
CA LEU A 47 -7.40 3.04 6.19
C LEU A 47 -8.04 4.33 5.68
N ILE A 48 -8.02 4.51 4.36
CA ILE A 48 -8.57 5.66 3.66
C ILE A 48 -9.54 5.16 2.58
N ASP A 49 -10.67 5.83 2.45
CA ASP A 49 -11.66 5.52 1.40
C ASP A 49 -11.29 6.12 0.05
N ASP A 50 -10.56 7.23 0.03
CA ASP A 50 -10.19 7.95 -1.18
C ASP A 50 -8.69 8.23 -1.23
N ILE A 51 -8.12 8.19 -2.45
CA ILE A 51 -6.69 8.43 -2.66
C ILE A 51 -6.42 9.93 -2.54
N PRO A 52 -5.39 10.35 -1.76
CA PRO A 52 -5.06 11.75 -1.62
C PRO A 52 -4.86 12.42 -2.98
N GLN A 53 -5.47 13.61 -3.14
CA GLN A 53 -5.51 14.33 -4.40
C GLN A 53 -4.10 14.54 -4.97
N CYS A 54 -3.85 14.01 -6.16
CA CYS A 54 -2.66 14.33 -6.94
C CYS A 54 -2.73 15.80 -7.36
N THR A 55 -2.02 16.67 -6.66
CA THR A 55 -1.80 18.03 -7.13
C THR A 55 -0.72 18.00 -8.22
N SER A 56 -0.90 18.74 -9.32
CA SER A 56 0.05 18.78 -10.47
C SER A 56 1.48 19.16 -10.09
N LEU A 57 1.72 19.61 -8.87
CA LEU A 57 3.04 19.98 -8.35
C LEU A 57 3.87 18.78 -7.88
N ARG A 58 3.27 17.62 -7.61
CA ARG A 58 3.98 16.40 -7.21
C ARG A 58 3.31 15.17 -7.79
N VAL A 59 3.86 14.66 -8.88
CA VAL A 59 3.43 13.40 -9.48
C VAL A 59 3.94 12.24 -8.59
N PRO A 60 3.06 11.48 -7.92
CA PRO A 60 3.50 10.31 -7.16
C PRO A 60 4.02 9.24 -8.10
N LYS A 61 5.02 8.49 -7.65
CA LYS A 61 5.48 7.32 -8.40
C LYS A 61 4.50 6.17 -8.16
N ILE A 62 3.99 5.60 -9.24
CA ILE A 62 3.03 4.51 -9.20
C ILE A 62 3.76 3.21 -9.53
N GLN A 63 3.61 2.20 -8.67
CA GLN A 63 4.16 0.86 -8.88
C GLN A 63 3.11 -0.20 -8.59
N THR A 64 3.20 -1.33 -9.28
CA THR A 64 2.36 -2.50 -8.99
C THR A 64 3.06 -3.38 -7.96
N ILE A 65 2.35 -3.80 -6.92
CA ILE A 65 2.80 -4.77 -5.91
C ILE A 65 1.75 -5.88 -5.76
N PHE A 66 2.17 -7.04 -5.27
CA PHE A 66 1.32 -8.22 -5.03
C PHE A 66 1.06 -8.47 -3.54
N GLY A 67 1.53 -7.57 -2.68
CA GLY A 67 1.29 -7.65 -1.25
C GLY A 67 2.17 -6.70 -0.45
N VAL A 68 1.67 -6.31 0.73
CA VAL A 68 2.45 -5.62 1.75
C VAL A 68 2.94 -6.66 2.75
N VAL A 69 4.25 -6.72 2.96
CA VAL A 69 4.86 -7.61 3.97
C VAL A 69 4.82 -6.95 5.34
N GLY A 70 5.15 -5.64 5.39
CA GLY A 70 5.08 -4.87 6.64
C GLY A 70 5.91 -3.60 6.62
N LEU A 71 6.00 -2.95 7.78
CA LEU A 71 6.83 -1.79 8.02
C LEU A 71 7.91 -2.12 9.07
N LEU A 72 9.17 -1.89 8.73
CA LEU A 72 10.31 -2.11 9.61
C LEU A 72 10.82 -0.77 10.15
N LYS A 73 10.77 -0.59 11.47
CA LYS A 73 11.36 0.58 12.14
C LYS A 73 12.79 0.24 12.58
N LEU A 74 13.76 1.00 12.07
CA LEU A 74 15.17 0.93 12.44
C LEU A 74 15.59 2.20 13.19
N LEU A 75 16.80 2.19 13.77
CA LEU A 75 17.38 3.35 14.46
C LEU A 75 17.47 4.58 13.55
N ALA A 76 17.81 4.39 12.27
CA ALA A 76 18.04 5.46 11.30
C ALA A 76 16.84 5.78 10.39
N GLY A 77 15.70 5.11 10.57
CA GLY A 77 14.55 5.33 9.69
C GLY A 77 13.53 4.20 9.69
N ARG A 78 12.58 4.28 8.74
CA ARG A 78 11.50 3.31 8.57
C ARG A 78 11.53 2.81 7.14
N PHE A 79 11.32 1.51 6.97
CA PHE A 79 11.38 0.85 5.67
C PHE A 79 10.06 0.14 5.40
N PHE A 80 9.49 0.41 4.24
CA PHE A 80 8.33 -0.30 3.72
C PHE A 80 8.78 -1.55 2.96
N LEU A 81 8.21 -2.71 3.30
CA LEU A 81 8.49 -3.98 2.62
C LEU A 81 7.24 -4.44 1.85
N SER A 82 7.40 -4.64 0.55
CA SER A 82 6.36 -5.14 -0.35
C SER A 82 6.88 -6.25 -1.24
N LYS A 83 5.97 -7.12 -1.68
CA LYS A 83 6.23 -8.09 -2.75
C LYS A 83 5.89 -7.44 -4.08
N THR A 84 6.89 -7.19 -4.93
CA THR A 84 6.74 -6.72 -6.31
C THR A 84 6.58 -7.86 -7.30
#